data_AF-A0A9W9G952-F1
#
_entry.id   AF-A0A9W9G952-F1
#
_cell.length_a   1.000
_cell.length_b   1.000
_cell.length_c   1.000
_cell.angle_alpha   90.00
_cell.angle_beta   90.00
_cell.angle_gamma   90.00
#
_symmetry.space_group_name_H-M   'P 1'
#
loop_
_entity.id
_entity.type
_entity.pdbx_description
1 polymer ?
#
loop_
_entity_poly.entity_id
_entity_poly.type
_entity_poly.pdbx_seq_one_letter_code
_entity_poly.pdbx_strand_id
1 'polypeptide(L)'
;MAVNYNNQNNQPCKWHTGFYRGVYLGPNEGPEHAEVVRSARQRGFQASPPDVFIAVEDQTEKVHRSLLMLESPERREFYAKNANCHTIKLKDPVHPCHLSKIANYLYAKDYAVLPPDISALLINLKDHLTNCRRCDDIVRLLYFHFSLFQAARYMSMEGLQLLAIKKFNAVLETAPLAVLRLAVHMVYSHKPHVNAGQAGDVYEIAHFVDYREQFVLPAVMPFIRRMWAQLELANPETFLSQDLPGYFDPIQSFEDLIKMFPDFEHHLTLWSSHGQYLPFMELYNLK
;
A
#
# COMPACT_ATOMS: atom_id res chain seq x y z
N MET A 1 2.12 -12.68 20.70
CA MET A 1 2.39 -14.12 20.52
C MET A 1 3.26 -14.25 19.29
N ALA A 2 4.45 -14.85 19.43
CA ALA A 2 5.37 -15.05 18.31
C ALA A 2 4.83 -16.16 17.40
N VAL A 3 4.60 -15.86 16.13
CA VAL A 3 4.25 -16.86 15.12
C VAL A 3 5.51 -17.67 14.85
N ASN A 4 5.49 -18.95 15.22
CA ASN A 4 6.59 -19.86 14.97
C ASN A 4 6.47 -20.33 13.52
N TYR A 5 7.12 -19.63 12.59
CA TYR A 5 7.25 -20.11 11.22
C TYR A 5 8.13 -21.35 11.25
N ASN A 6 7.50 -22.52 11.12
CA ASN A 6 8.21 -23.79 11.08
C ASN A 6 9.32 -23.74 10.02
N ASN A 7 10.52 -24.05 10.50
CA ASN A 7 11.83 -23.90 9.89
C ASN A 7 12.08 -24.96 8.79
N GLN A 8 11.13 -25.15 7.86
CA GLN A 8 11.18 -26.18 6.81
C GLN A 8 11.40 -25.65 5.38
N ASN A 9 11.57 -24.35 5.17
CA ASN A 9 11.76 -23.77 3.83
C ASN A 9 13.05 -22.94 3.69
N ASN A 10 14.19 -23.49 4.10
CA ASN A 10 15.52 -23.01 3.69
C ASN A 10 15.84 -23.32 2.20
N GLN A 11 14.82 -23.30 1.33
CA GLN A 11 15.04 -23.35 -0.12
C GLN A 11 15.26 -21.92 -0.63
N PRO A 12 16.31 -21.65 -1.42
CA PRO A 12 16.48 -20.36 -2.07
C PRO A 12 15.22 -20.02 -2.87
N CYS A 13 14.79 -18.76 -2.80
CA CYS A 13 13.62 -18.27 -3.53
C CYS A 13 13.76 -18.61 -5.03
N LYS A 14 13.03 -19.65 -5.48
CA LYS A 14 13.07 -20.13 -6.87
C LYS A 14 12.56 -19.10 -7.89
N TRP A 15 11.88 -18.05 -7.41
CA TRP A 15 11.25 -17.01 -8.22
C TRP A 15 12.20 -15.86 -8.61
N HIS A 16 13.29 -15.68 -7.86
CA HIS A 16 14.25 -14.59 -8.10
C HIS A 16 15.66 -15.12 -8.31
N THR A 17 15.80 -16.20 -9.09
CA THR A 17 17.07 -16.80 -9.52
C THR A 17 17.79 -15.87 -10.51
N GLY A 18 18.38 -14.81 -9.98
CA GLY A 18 19.18 -13.87 -10.74
C GLY A 18 19.78 -12.82 -9.81
N PHE A 19 21.09 -12.58 -9.95
CA PHE A 19 21.79 -11.51 -9.24
C PHE A 19 21.31 -10.13 -9.72
N TYR A 20 20.17 -9.67 -9.22
CA TYR A 20 19.82 -8.25 -9.30
C TYR A 20 20.71 -7.49 -8.32
N ARG A 21 21.66 -6.70 -8.84
CA ARG A 21 22.58 -5.89 -8.03
C ARG A 21 21.95 -4.60 -7.50
N GLY A 22 20.73 -4.26 -7.92
CA GLY A 22 19.99 -3.05 -7.52
C GLY A 22 18.83 -3.33 -6.57
N VAL A 23 18.37 -2.28 -5.89
CA VAL A 23 17.16 -2.29 -5.05
C VAL A 23 15.93 -2.34 -5.95
N TYR A 24 14.97 -3.23 -5.67
CA TYR A 24 13.70 -3.23 -6.40
C TYR A 24 12.78 -2.13 -5.87
N LEU A 25 12.35 -1.23 -6.76
CA LEU A 25 11.51 -0.08 -6.40
C LEU A 25 10.08 -0.17 -6.91
N GLY A 26 9.71 -1.23 -7.64
CA GLY A 26 8.39 -1.34 -8.26
C GLY A 26 8.34 -0.85 -9.71
N PRO A 27 7.19 -1.03 -10.38
CA PRO A 27 6.99 -0.56 -11.74
C PRO A 27 6.93 0.97 -11.81
N ASN A 28 7.63 1.58 -12.78
CA ASN A 28 7.69 3.03 -13.01
C ASN A 28 8.23 3.86 -11.83
N GLU A 29 9.06 3.27 -10.97
CA GLU A 29 9.68 3.94 -9.83
C GLU A 29 11.19 4.14 -10.06
N GLY A 30 11.82 5.04 -9.30
CA GLY A 30 13.25 5.31 -9.38
C GLY A 30 13.63 6.71 -9.90
N PRO A 31 14.91 6.94 -10.25
CA PRO A 31 15.45 8.28 -10.47
C PRO A 31 14.79 9.07 -11.60
N GLU A 32 14.44 8.39 -12.70
CA GLU A 32 13.81 9.04 -13.86
C GLU A 32 12.42 9.57 -13.51
N HIS A 33 11.59 8.74 -12.85
CA HIS A 33 10.28 9.17 -12.36
C HIS A 33 10.39 10.25 -11.28
N ALA A 34 11.38 10.11 -10.37
CA ALA A 34 11.68 11.12 -9.37
C ALA A 34 12.01 12.48 -9.98
N GLU A 35 12.70 12.50 -11.13
CA GLU A 35 13.01 13.74 -11.83
C GLU A 35 11.75 14.39 -12.41
N VAL A 36 10.83 13.60 -12.97
CA VAL A 36 9.56 14.10 -13.51
C VAL A 36 8.73 14.78 -12.42
N VAL A 37 8.55 14.12 -11.26
CA VAL A 37 7.76 14.69 -10.15
C VAL A 37 8.47 15.90 -9.52
N ARG A 38 9.80 15.87 -9.40
CA ARG A 38 10.60 17.00 -8.90
C ARG A 38 10.51 18.20 -9.83
N SER A 39 10.56 17.97 -11.14
CA SER A 39 10.40 19.02 -12.15
C SER A 39 9.03 19.69 -12.08
N ALA A 40 7.96 18.92 -11.85
CA ALA A 40 6.62 19.49 -11.65
C ALA A 40 6.55 20.40 -10.42
N ARG A 41 7.15 19.97 -9.30
CA ARG A 41 7.27 20.78 -8.09
C ARG A 41 8.06 22.07 -8.33
N GLN A 42 9.18 21.97 -9.03
CA GLN A 42 10.01 23.14 -9.35
C GLN A 42 9.26 24.16 -10.23
N ARG A 43 8.46 23.71 -11.19
CA ARG A 43 7.59 24.59 -11.98
C ARG A 43 6.56 25.31 -11.10
N GLY A 44 5.99 24.62 -10.11
CA GLY A 44 5.10 25.23 -9.12
C GLY A 44 5.78 26.34 -8.32
N PHE A 45 7.02 26.11 -7.87
CA PHE A 45 7.80 27.14 -7.16
C PHE A 45 8.21 28.33 -8.02
N GLN A 46 8.34 28.15 -9.33
CA GLN A 46 8.64 29.24 -10.27
C GLN A 46 7.41 30.10 -10.54
N ALA A 47 6.20 29.52 -10.51
CA ALA A 47 4.95 30.25 -10.69
C ALA A 47 4.61 31.14 -9.48
N SER A 48 4.88 30.66 -8.27
CA SER A 48 4.76 31.42 -7.03
C SER A 48 5.67 30.85 -5.95
N PRO A 49 6.19 31.68 -5.03
CA PRO A 49 6.99 31.17 -3.92
C PRO A 49 6.09 30.38 -2.94
N PRO A 50 6.56 29.22 -2.44
CA PRO A 50 5.84 28.48 -1.41
C PRO A 50 5.72 29.31 -0.12
N ASP A 51 4.57 29.22 0.53
CA ASP A 51 4.13 30.09 1.64
C ASP A 51 4.09 29.38 3.00
N VAL A 52 4.27 28.06 3.03
CA VAL A 52 4.23 27.25 4.26
C VAL A 52 5.19 26.07 4.20
N PHE A 53 5.66 25.63 5.37
CA PHE A 53 6.38 24.38 5.54
C PHE A 53 5.47 23.32 6.16
N ILE A 54 5.53 22.08 5.66
CA ILE A 54 5.07 20.91 6.41
C ILE A 54 6.27 20.28 7.12
N ALA A 55 6.08 19.82 8.36
CA ALA A 55 7.17 19.31 9.19
C ALA A 55 6.77 18.03 9.93
N VAL A 56 7.69 17.09 9.99
CA VAL A 56 7.64 15.89 10.85
C VAL A 56 9.00 15.79 11.51
N GLU A 57 9.02 15.71 12.84
CA GLU A 57 10.27 15.75 13.61
C GLU A 57 11.12 16.98 13.19
N ASP A 58 12.39 16.77 12.84
CA ASP A 58 13.32 17.81 12.41
C ASP A 58 13.37 18.00 10.87
N GLN A 59 12.54 17.26 10.13
CA GLN A 59 12.49 17.35 8.66
C GLN A 59 11.35 18.27 8.23
N THR A 60 11.60 19.07 7.19
CA THR A 60 10.64 20.04 6.66
C THR A 60 10.61 20.06 5.14
N GLU A 61 9.43 20.30 4.58
CA GLU A 61 9.25 20.48 3.13
C GLU A 61 8.43 21.74 2.85
N LYS A 62 8.86 22.51 1.86
CA LYS A 62 8.17 23.73 1.38
C LYS A 62 6.99 23.36 0.49
N VAL A 63 5.81 23.93 0.75
CA VAL A 63 4.60 23.70 -0.05
C VAL A 63 3.76 24.98 -0.16
N HIS A 64 2.72 24.94 -1.00
CA HIS A 64 1.70 25.99 -1.04
C HIS A 64 0.50 25.57 -0.19
N ARG A 65 0.06 26.44 0.72
CA ARG A 65 -1.14 26.21 1.55
C ARG A 65 -2.39 26.05 0.70
N SER A 66 -2.49 26.78 -0.41
CA SER A 66 -3.59 26.65 -1.37
C SER A 66 -3.70 25.23 -1.93
N LEU A 67 -2.58 24.56 -2.19
CA LEU A 67 -2.57 23.16 -2.65
C LEU A 67 -2.98 22.20 -1.53
N LEU A 68 -2.57 22.44 -0.28
CA LEU A 68 -3.05 21.66 0.86
C LEU A 68 -4.59 21.78 1.00
N MET A 69 -5.13 22.99 0.90
CA MET A 69 -6.58 23.26 0.97
C MET A 69 -7.37 22.67 -0.21
N LEU A 70 -6.73 22.56 -1.37
CA LEU A 70 -7.30 21.94 -2.56
C LEU A 70 -7.37 20.42 -2.40
N GLU A 71 -6.25 19.80 -1.99
CA GLU A 71 -6.12 18.36 -1.88
C GLU A 71 -6.73 17.75 -0.62
N SER A 72 -7.03 18.57 0.39
CA SER A 72 -7.74 18.14 1.59
C SER A 72 -8.88 19.11 1.93
N PRO A 73 -9.98 19.08 1.15
CA PRO A 73 -11.12 19.99 1.31
C PRO A 73 -11.71 19.99 2.73
N GLU A 74 -11.74 18.85 3.39
CA GLU A 74 -12.28 18.68 4.74
C GLU A 74 -11.40 19.35 5.81
N ARG A 75 -10.13 19.61 5.49
CA ARG A 75 -9.19 20.37 6.34
C ARG A 75 -9.05 21.82 5.92
N ARG A 76 -9.82 22.28 4.94
CA ARG A 76 -9.76 23.66 4.44
C ARG A 76 -9.92 24.70 5.54
N GLU A 77 -10.87 24.50 6.45
CA GLU A 77 -11.11 25.41 7.57
C GLU A 77 -9.92 25.44 8.54
N PHE A 78 -9.30 24.29 8.82
CA PHE A 78 -8.09 24.20 9.64
C PHE A 78 -6.96 25.03 9.02
N TYR A 79 -6.69 24.88 7.72
CA TYR A 79 -5.63 25.66 7.06
C TYR A 79 -5.94 27.16 7.00
N ALA A 80 -7.21 27.52 6.82
CA ALA A 80 -7.65 28.92 6.80
C ALA A 80 -7.50 29.60 8.17
N LYS A 81 -7.92 28.93 9.26
CA LYS A 81 -7.74 29.43 10.63
C LYS A 81 -6.27 29.57 11.02
N ASN A 82 -5.40 28.75 10.42
CA ASN A 82 -3.96 28.76 10.67
C ASN A 82 -3.17 29.48 9.56
N ALA A 83 -3.76 30.48 8.87
CA ALA A 83 -3.12 31.18 7.75
C ALA A 83 -1.77 31.83 8.10
N ASN A 84 -1.64 32.35 9.33
CA ASN A 84 -0.41 33.00 9.81
C ASN A 84 0.68 32.01 10.27
N CYS A 85 0.38 30.70 10.25
CA CYS A 85 1.32 29.69 10.70
C CYS A 85 2.30 29.33 9.57
N HIS A 86 3.59 29.66 9.72
CA HIS A 86 4.59 29.33 8.70
C HIS A 86 4.95 27.83 8.65
N THR A 87 4.60 27.04 9.67
CA THR A 87 4.94 25.61 9.74
C THR A 87 3.81 24.76 10.28
N ILE A 88 3.29 23.86 9.46
CA ILE A 88 2.28 22.87 9.85
C ILE A 88 3.01 21.61 10.32
N LYS A 89 2.97 21.36 11.63
CA LYS A 89 3.54 20.14 12.23
C LYS A 89 2.58 18.97 12.05
N LEU A 90 3.04 17.95 11.34
CA LEU A 90 2.36 16.68 11.16
C LEU A 90 2.83 15.70 12.24
N LYS A 91 1.95 14.80 12.64
CA LYS A 91 2.21 13.75 13.64
C LYS A 91 2.09 12.38 12.98
N ASP A 92 2.38 11.34 13.75
CA ASP A 92 2.01 9.96 13.41
C ASP A 92 0.58 9.90 12.85
N PRO A 93 0.32 9.18 11.73
CA PRO A 93 1.18 8.23 11.01
C PRO A 93 2.13 8.82 9.95
N VAL A 94 2.33 10.14 9.91
CA VAL A 94 3.25 10.75 8.92
C VAL A 94 4.69 10.56 9.36
N HIS A 95 5.49 9.85 8.56
CA HIS A 95 6.92 9.66 8.78
C HIS A 95 7.76 10.67 7.98
N PRO A 96 9.01 10.95 8.41
CA PRO A 96 9.88 11.89 7.69
C PRO A 96 10.08 11.53 6.20
N CYS A 97 10.18 10.24 5.87
CA CYS A 97 10.30 9.76 4.49
C CYS A 97 9.07 10.07 3.61
N HIS A 98 7.91 10.37 4.21
CA HIS A 98 6.70 10.74 3.47
C HIS A 98 6.66 12.21 3.06
N LEU A 99 7.35 13.10 3.77
CA LEU A 99 7.25 14.55 3.57
C LEU A 99 7.52 14.94 2.11
N SER A 100 8.61 14.45 1.54
CA SER A 100 8.98 14.74 0.15
C SER A 100 7.95 14.18 -0.83
N LYS A 101 7.31 13.05 -0.51
CA LYS A 101 6.30 12.41 -1.38
C LYS A 101 4.98 13.16 -1.36
N ILE A 102 4.54 13.57 -0.18
CA ILE A 102 3.37 14.44 -0.01
C ILE A 102 3.62 15.75 -0.77
N ALA A 103 4.79 16.37 -0.57
CA ALA A 103 5.13 17.59 -1.27
C ALA A 103 5.11 17.40 -2.80
N ASN A 104 5.72 16.33 -3.33
CA ASN A 104 5.70 16.04 -4.77
C ASN A 104 4.27 15.79 -5.30
N TYR A 105 3.46 15.04 -4.55
CA TYR A 105 2.07 14.77 -4.91
C TYR A 105 1.25 16.05 -5.11
N LEU A 106 1.41 17.05 -4.24
CA LEU A 106 0.67 18.32 -4.36
C LEU A 106 0.85 18.99 -5.74
N TYR A 107 2.02 18.84 -6.37
CA TYR A 107 2.32 19.47 -7.66
C TYR A 107 2.21 18.54 -8.86
N ALA A 108 2.53 17.26 -8.69
CA ALA A 108 2.63 16.30 -9.77
C ALA A 108 1.41 15.38 -9.87
N LYS A 109 0.53 15.36 -8.85
CA LYS A 109 -0.47 14.30 -8.62
C LYS A 109 0.13 12.89 -8.58
N ASP A 110 1.42 12.82 -8.28
CA ASP A 110 2.19 11.60 -8.26
C ASP A 110 3.38 11.72 -7.28
N TYR A 111 3.95 10.59 -6.89
CA TYR A 111 5.19 10.53 -6.13
C TYR A 111 6.05 9.37 -6.62
N ALA A 112 7.37 9.55 -6.51
CA ALA A 112 8.35 8.53 -6.85
C ALA A 112 9.06 8.02 -5.59
N VAL A 113 9.26 6.72 -5.49
CA VAL A 113 10.03 6.04 -4.44
C VAL A 113 11.48 5.88 -4.90
N LEU A 114 12.40 6.14 -3.98
CA LEU A 114 13.84 6.02 -4.14
C LEU A 114 14.39 5.02 -3.10
N PRO A 115 15.60 4.47 -3.31
CA PRO A 115 16.20 3.51 -2.39
C PRO A 115 16.27 3.97 -0.92
N PRO A 116 16.55 5.26 -0.60
CA PRO A 116 16.54 5.72 0.79
C PRO A 116 15.18 5.63 1.46
N ASP A 117 14.09 5.78 0.72
CA ASP A 117 12.73 5.81 1.27
C ASP A 117 12.33 4.46 1.88
N ILE A 118 12.67 3.37 1.17
CA ILE A 118 12.39 2.01 1.66
C ILE A 118 13.40 1.54 2.70
N SER A 119 14.61 2.13 2.72
CA SER A 119 15.65 1.82 3.70
C SER A 119 15.40 2.50 5.05
N ALA A 120 14.77 3.68 5.02
CA ALA A 120 14.45 4.45 6.22
C ALA A 120 13.33 3.82 7.07
N LEU A 121 12.47 3.01 6.46
CA LEU A 121 11.42 2.28 7.17
C LEU A 121 12.04 1.07 7.87
N LEU A 122 12.29 1.21 9.18
CA LEU A 122 12.78 0.15 10.06
C LEU A 122 11.68 -0.90 10.30
N ILE A 123 11.36 -1.68 9.28
CA ILE A 123 10.48 -2.82 9.43
C ILE A 123 11.33 -3.95 10.00
N ASN A 124 11.05 -4.31 11.25
CA ASN A 124 11.60 -5.54 11.82
C ASN A 124 10.87 -6.72 11.19
N LEU A 125 11.34 -7.11 10.00
CA LEU A 125 11.04 -8.40 9.38
C LEU A 125 11.72 -9.45 10.26
N LYS A 126 11.13 -9.73 11.43
CA LYS A 126 11.75 -10.52 12.51
C LYS A 126 12.25 -11.88 12.07
N ASP A 127 11.80 -12.35 10.91
CA ASP A 127 12.38 -13.46 10.17
C ASP A 127 12.48 -13.03 8.70
N HIS A 128 13.67 -13.12 8.08
CA HIS A 128 13.82 -12.98 6.63
C HIS A 128 13.05 -14.12 5.95
N LEU A 129 11.74 -13.94 5.76
CA LEU A 129 10.78 -15.00 5.41
C LEU A 129 11.12 -15.78 4.14
N THR A 130 12.04 -15.28 3.31
CA THR A 130 12.42 -15.90 2.04
C THR A 130 13.93 -15.96 1.79
N ASN A 131 14.78 -15.48 2.72
CA ASN A 131 16.21 -15.22 2.49
C ASN A 131 16.49 -14.51 1.13
N CYS A 132 15.52 -13.74 0.64
CA CYS A 132 15.53 -13.15 -0.69
C CYS A 132 15.45 -11.63 -0.56
N ARG A 133 16.58 -10.97 -0.84
CA ARG A 133 16.68 -9.50 -0.80
C ARG A 133 15.58 -8.81 -1.63
N ARG A 134 15.22 -9.36 -2.79
CA ARG A 134 14.17 -8.79 -3.63
C ARG A 134 12.78 -8.90 -2.99
N CYS A 135 12.47 -10.00 -2.31
CA CYS A 135 11.23 -10.11 -1.55
C CYS A 135 11.22 -9.11 -0.38
N ASP A 136 12.35 -8.93 0.30
CA ASP A 136 12.47 -7.92 1.37
C ASP A 136 12.25 -6.50 0.83
N ASP A 137 12.82 -6.17 -0.33
CA ASP A 137 12.61 -4.87 -1.00
C ASP A 137 11.14 -4.68 -1.38
N ILE A 138 10.48 -5.71 -1.95
CA ILE A 138 9.05 -5.68 -2.26
C ILE A 138 8.23 -5.43 -0.99
N VAL A 139 8.50 -6.14 0.10
CA VAL A 139 7.76 -5.98 1.36
C VAL A 139 7.95 -4.58 1.94
N ARG A 140 9.18 -4.05 1.93
CA ARG A 140 9.45 -2.66 2.35
C ARG A 140 8.71 -1.65 1.50
N LEU A 141 8.67 -1.86 0.19
CA LEU A 141 7.93 -1.00 -0.72
C LEU A 141 6.42 -1.05 -0.48
N LEU A 142 5.85 -2.23 -0.25
CA LEU A 142 4.45 -2.40 0.11
C LEU A 142 4.12 -1.65 1.41
N TYR A 143 4.96 -1.81 2.44
CA TYR A 143 4.80 -1.06 3.69
C TYR A 143 4.95 0.45 3.47
N PHE A 144 5.87 0.89 2.60
CA PHE A 144 6.00 2.30 2.25
C PHE A 144 4.69 2.85 1.68
N HIS A 145 4.10 2.21 0.68
CA HIS A 145 2.83 2.66 0.10
C HIS A 145 1.68 2.58 1.11
N PHE A 146 1.62 1.53 1.93
CA PHE A 146 0.60 1.40 2.97
C PHE A 146 0.70 2.48 4.04
N SER A 147 1.92 2.78 4.53
CA SER A 147 2.15 3.84 5.51
C SER A 147 1.87 5.23 4.93
N LEU A 148 2.22 5.46 3.66
CA LEU A 148 1.89 6.71 2.97
C LEU A 148 0.37 6.86 2.79
N PHE A 149 -0.37 5.77 2.56
CA PHE A 149 -1.83 5.79 2.59
C PHE A 149 -2.37 6.20 3.97
N GLN A 150 -1.82 5.67 5.07
CA GLN A 150 -2.22 6.11 6.42
C GLN A 150 -1.91 7.60 6.65
N ALA A 151 -0.75 8.08 6.20
CA ALA A 151 -0.41 9.51 6.22
C ALA A 151 -1.39 10.35 5.40
N ALA A 152 -1.80 9.87 4.22
CA ALA A 152 -2.76 10.55 3.36
C ALA A 152 -4.18 10.57 3.97
N ARG A 153 -4.59 9.51 4.69
CA ARG A 153 -5.81 9.51 5.51
C ARG A 153 -5.73 10.51 6.62
N TYR A 154 -4.62 10.51 7.37
CA TYR A 154 -4.38 11.51 8.39
C TYR A 154 -4.41 12.92 7.80
N MET A 155 -3.99 13.15 6.56
CA MET A 155 -4.05 14.47 5.94
C MET A 155 -5.34 14.74 5.17
N SER A 156 -6.30 13.81 5.15
CA SER A 156 -7.56 13.95 4.42
C SER A 156 -7.37 14.16 2.91
N MET A 157 -6.38 13.48 2.32
CA MET A 157 -6.04 13.60 0.89
C MET A 157 -6.49 12.36 0.11
N GLU A 158 -7.74 12.34 -0.37
CA GLU A 158 -8.31 11.18 -1.07
C GLU A 158 -7.48 10.77 -2.30
N GLY A 159 -7.06 11.72 -3.14
CA GLY A 159 -6.27 11.40 -4.33
C GLY A 159 -4.93 10.72 -4.01
N LEU A 160 -4.27 11.13 -2.93
CA LEU A 160 -3.03 10.48 -2.48
C LEU A 160 -3.29 9.08 -1.90
N GLN A 161 -4.42 8.88 -1.21
CA GLN A 161 -4.83 7.57 -0.74
C GLN A 161 -5.03 6.60 -1.89
N LEU A 162 -5.80 7.00 -2.91
CA LEU A 162 -6.08 6.19 -4.09
C LEU A 162 -4.79 5.88 -4.86
N LEU A 163 -3.90 6.87 -5.02
CA LEU A 163 -2.60 6.68 -5.65
C LEU A 163 -1.73 5.67 -4.88
N ALA A 164 -1.72 5.74 -3.55
CA ALA A 164 -0.98 4.80 -2.71
C ALA A 164 -1.54 3.36 -2.81
N ILE A 165 -2.87 3.19 -2.83
CA ILE A 165 -3.52 1.89 -3.11
C ILE A 165 -3.12 1.38 -4.49
N LYS A 166 -3.15 2.25 -5.52
CA LYS A 166 -2.80 1.89 -6.90
C LYS A 166 -1.36 1.38 -6.99
N LYS A 167 -0.40 2.12 -6.42
CA LYS A 167 1.02 1.73 -6.43
C LYS A 167 1.28 0.47 -5.62
N PHE A 168 0.61 0.31 -4.47
CA PHE A 168 0.66 -0.93 -3.70
C PHE A 168 0.18 -2.15 -4.51
N ASN A 169 -0.97 -2.04 -5.16
CA ASN A 169 -1.52 -3.11 -6.00
C ASN A 169 -0.61 -3.45 -7.18
N ALA A 170 -0.02 -2.44 -7.83
CA ALA A 170 0.94 -2.65 -8.92
C ALA A 170 2.19 -3.43 -8.48
N VAL A 171 2.63 -3.25 -7.23
CA VAL A 171 3.71 -4.04 -6.63
C VAL A 171 3.26 -5.48 -6.33
N LEU A 172 2.01 -5.69 -5.89
CA LEU A 172 1.49 -7.02 -5.57
C LEU A 172 1.14 -7.89 -6.77
N GLU A 173 0.78 -7.31 -7.91
CA GLU A 173 0.28 -8.05 -9.08
C GLU A 173 1.21 -9.19 -9.54
N THR A 174 2.52 -8.99 -9.36
CA THR A 174 3.58 -9.93 -9.73
C THR A 174 4.30 -10.55 -8.52
N ALA A 175 3.79 -10.30 -7.32
CA ALA A 175 4.43 -10.76 -6.09
C ALA A 175 4.25 -12.28 -5.88
N PRO A 176 5.27 -12.98 -5.35
CA PRO A 176 5.16 -14.39 -5.01
C PRO A 176 4.22 -14.59 -3.82
N LEU A 177 3.67 -15.80 -3.67
CA LEU A 177 2.73 -16.16 -2.59
C LEU A 177 3.19 -15.74 -1.19
N ALA A 178 4.47 -15.93 -0.86
CA ALA A 178 5.01 -15.54 0.44
C ALA A 178 4.84 -14.03 0.71
N VAL A 179 5.03 -13.18 -0.32
CA VAL A 179 4.82 -11.73 -0.22
C VAL A 179 3.34 -11.39 -0.17
N LEU A 180 2.49 -12.08 -0.94
CA LEU A 180 1.02 -11.91 -0.85
C LEU A 180 0.52 -12.19 0.57
N ARG A 181 0.97 -13.28 1.19
CA ARG A 181 0.64 -13.63 2.59
C ARG A 181 1.06 -12.54 3.57
N LEU A 182 2.26 -11.99 3.38
CA LEU A 182 2.76 -10.88 4.20
C LEU A 182 1.94 -9.60 4.02
N ALA A 183 1.56 -9.29 2.78
CA ALA A 183 0.74 -8.13 2.48
C ALA A 183 -0.63 -8.24 3.17
N VAL A 184 -1.27 -9.41 3.10
CA VAL A 184 -2.51 -9.70 3.85
C VAL A 184 -2.29 -9.50 5.33
N HIS A 185 -1.27 -10.12 5.92
CA HIS A 185 -0.97 -9.97 7.35
C HIS A 185 -0.77 -8.49 7.73
N MET A 186 0.05 -7.77 6.98
CA MET A 186 0.36 -6.35 7.24
C MET A 186 -0.90 -5.48 7.20
N VAL A 187 -1.74 -5.65 6.18
CA VAL A 187 -2.95 -4.82 5.98
C VAL A 187 -4.03 -5.20 7.00
N TYR A 188 -4.27 -6.48 7.24
CA TYR A 188 -5.34 -6.95 8.14
C TYR A 188 -4.98 -6.93 9.63
N SER A 189 -3.69 -6.80 9.96
CA SER A 189 -3.27 -6.47 11.34
C SER A 189 -3.70 -5.07 11.76
N HIS A 190 -3.96 -4.18 10.80
CA HIS A 190 -4.46 -2.84 11.11
C HIS A 190 -5.97 -2.88 11.33
N LYS A 191 -6.42 -2.29 12.44
CA LYS A 191 -7.85 -2.23 12.77
C LYS A 191 -8.49 -1.07 12.00
N PRO A 192 -9.53 -1.31 11.17
CA PRO A 192 -10.26 -0.23 10.53
C PRO A 192 -10.97 0.63 11.58
N HIS A 193 -11.19 1.91 11.25
CA HIS A 193 -11.97 2.80 12.10
C HIS A 193 -13.45 2.59 11.80
N VAL A 194 -14.17 1.95 12.73
CA VAL A 194 -15.55 1.49 12.50
C VAL A 194 -16.63 2.49 12.98
N ASN A 195 -16.26 3.55 13.70
CA ASN A 195 -17.23 4.45 14.35
C ASN A 195 -17.09 5.90 13.85
N ALA A 196 -18.02 6.33 13.00
CA ALA A 196 -18.20 7.73 12.58
C ALA A 196 -18.85 8.64 13.66
N GLY A 197 -18.98 8.15 14.90
CA GLY A 197 -19.83 8.76 15.93
C GLY A 197 -19.15 9.15 17.24
N GLN A 198 -17.85 8.88 17.40
CA GLN A 198 -17.13 9.13 18.66
C GLN A 198 -15.68 9.59 18.51
N ALA A 199 -15.20 9.93 17.31
CA ALA A 199 -13.85 10.45 17.16
C ALA A 199 -13.85 11.98 17.31
N GLY A 200 -13.74 12.45 18.55
CA GLY A 200 -13.42 13.84 18.87
C GLY A 200 -12.01 14.29 18.45
N ASP A 201 -11.28 13.52 17.63
CA ASP A 201 -9.93 13.87 17.17
C ASP A 201 -9.61 13.27 15.77
N VAL A 202 -9.50 14.17 14.78
CA VAL A 202 -8.49 14.22 13.69
C VAL A 202 -8.41 13.10 12.62
N TYR A 203 -8.99 11.90 12.80
CA TYR A 203 -8.78 10.76 11.89
C TYR A 203 -9.95 10.36 10.97
N GLU A 204 -11.11 11.02 11.07
CA GLU A 204 -12.33 10.70 10.32
C GLU A 204 -12.37 11.24 8.89
N ILE A 205 -11.30 11.14 8.08
CA ILE A 205 -11.42 11.61 6.69
C ILE A 205 -10.62 10.78 5.70
N ALA A 206 -11.26 9.71 5.23
CA ALA A 206 -11.78 9.57 3.87
C ALA A 206 -12.76 8.40 3.91
N HIS A 207 -13.70 8.35 2.97
CA HIS A 207 -14.90 7.50 2.93
C HIS A 207 -14.72 5.96 3.05
N PHE A 208 -13.51 5.47 3.34
CA PHE A 208 -13.21 4.07 3.58
C PHE A 208 -13.32 3.72 5.07
N VAL A 209 -14.49 3.23 5.47
CA VAL A 209 -14.70 2.60 6.79
C VAL A 209 -13.76 1.40 6.93
N ASP A 210 -13.73 0.56 5.91
CA ASP A 210 -12.76 -0.52 5.74
C ASP A 210 -12.11 -0.41 4.36
N TYR A 211 -10.79 -0.35 4.33
CA TYR A 211 -9.97 -0.21 3.11
C TYR A 211 -9.13 -1.45 2.83
N ARG A 212 -9.17 -2.45 3.73
CA ARG A 212 -8.20 -3.55 3.74
C ARG A 212 -8.31 -4.42 2.50
N GLU A 213 -9.52 -4.66 2.02
CA GLU A 213 -9.76 -5.48 0.84
C GLU A 213 -9.22 -4.84 -0.45
N GLN A 214 -9.28 -3.51 -0.56
CA GLN A 214 -8.81 -2.74 -1.73
C GLN A 214 -7.29 -2.85 -1.91
N PHE A 215 -6.55 -3.17 -0.85
CA PHE A 215 -5.10 -3.35 -0.90
C PHE A 215 -4.67 -4.73 -1.40
N VAL A 216 -5.38 -5.81 -1.01
CA VAL A 216 -4.85 -7.18 -1.20
C VAL A 216 -5.69 -8.05 -2.10
N LEU A 217 -7.03 -7.89 -2.12
CA LEU A 217 -7.89 -8.74 -2.95
C LEU A 217 -7.66 -8.59 -4.45
N PRO A 218 -7.34 -7.40 -5.00
CA PRO A 218 -7.02 -7.26 -6.42
C PRO A 218 -5.85 -8.14 -6.87
N ALA A 219 -4.92 -8.52 -5.98
CA ALA A 219 -3.81 -9.41 -6.30
C ALA A 219 -4.05 -10.86 -5.84
N VAL A 220 -4.66 -11.06 -4.66
CA VAL A 220 -4.93 -12.39 -4.09
C VAL A 220 -5.94 -13.17 -4.93
N MET A 221 -7.00 -12.51 -5.41
CA MET A 221 -8.08 -13.21 -6.13
C MET A 221 -7.62 -13.72 -7.52
N PRO A 222 -6.91 -12.93 -8.35
CA PRO A 222 -6.30 -13.47 -9.56
C PRO A 222 -5.27 -14.56 -9.29
N PHE A 223 -4.51 -14.48 -8.19
CA PHE A 223 -3.60 -15.55 -7.80
C PHE A 223 -4.36 -16.87 -7.54
N ILE A 224 -5.40 -16.83 -6.70
CA ILE A 224 -6.26 -17.98 -6.41
C ILE A 224 -6.86 -18.55 -7.70
N ARG A 225 -7.45 -17.69 -8.56
CA ARG A 225 -8.04 -18.11 -9.85
C ARG A 225 -7.03 -18.76 -10.78
N ARG A 226 -5.81 -18.21 -10.89
CA ARG A 226 -4.74 -18.80 -11.71
C ARG A 226 -4.33 -20.19 -11.20
N MET A 227 -4.24 -20.36 -9.89
CA MET A 227 -3.95 -21.66 -9.30
C MET A 227 -5.06 -22.68 -9.56
N TRP A 228 -6.32 -22.29 -9.40
CA TRP A 228 -7.47 -23.13 -9.75
C TRP A 228 -7.41 -23.59 -11.21
N ALA A 229 -7.20 -22.66 -12.14
CA ALA A 229 -7.11 -22.99 -13.57
C ALA A 229 -5.92 -23.92 -13.88
N GLN A 230 -4.78 -23.75 -13.21
CA GLN A 230 -3.63 -24.65 -13.36
C GLN A 230 -3.94 -26.06 -12.85
N LEU A 231 -4.68 -26.20 -11.75
CA LEU A 231 -5.11 -27.48 -11.22
C LEU A 231 -6.12 -28.17 -12.14
N GLU A 232 -7.08 -27.40 -12.68
CA GLU A 232 -8.07 -27.88 -13.65
C GLU A 232 -7.38 -28.44 -14.92
N LEU A 233 -6.39 -27.72 -15.44
CA LEU A 233 -5.59 -28.17 -16.59
C LEU A 233 -4.71 -29.39 -16.26
N ALA A 234 -4.15 -29.46 -15.06
CA ALA A 234 -3.27 -30.55 -14.67
C ALA A 234 -4.04 -31.86 -14.42
N ASN A 235 -5.28 -31.78 -13.91
CA ASN A 235 -6.09 -32.96 -13.62
C ASN A 235 -7.58 -32.75 -13.94
N PRO A 236 -7.96 -32.69 -15.23
CA PRO A 236 -9.34 -32.39 -15.64
C PRO A 236 -10.38 -33.41 -15.16
N GLU A 237 -10.00 -34.68 -14.96
CA GLU A 237 -10.92 -35.74 -14.51
C GLU A 237 -11.17 -35.77 -12.99
N THR A 238 -10.33 -35.11 -12.18
CA THR A 238 -10.47 -35.11 -10.70
C THR A 238 -10.95 -33.78 -10.12
N PHE A 239 -11.01 -32.72 -10.93
CA PHE A 239 -11.49 -31.40 -10.50
C PHE A 239 -12.94 -31.42 -9.99
N LEU A 240 -13.74 -32.42 -10.39
CA LEU A 240 -15.14 -32.58 -10.02
C LEU A 240 -15.40 -33.33 -8.70
N SER A 241 -14.38 -33.89 -8.03
CA SER A 241 -14.55 -34.59 -6.76
C SER A 241 -13.75 -33.93 -5.63
N GLN A 242 -14.45 -33.27 -4.70
CA GLN A 242 -13.86 -32.58 -3.54
C GLN A 242 -13.23 -33.53 -2.49
N ASP A 243 -13.41 -34.85 -2.63
CA ASP A 243 -13.07 -35.84 -1.60
C ASP A 243 -11.82 -36.70 -1.90
N LEU A 244 -10.96 -36.30 -2.86
CA LEU A 244 -9.76 -37.09 -3.20
C LEU A 244 -8.53 -36.73 -2.34
N PRO A 245 -7.75 -37.72 -1.87
CA PRO A 245 -6.47 -37.48 -1.21
C PRO A 245 -5.50 -36.78 -2.18
N GLY A 246 -5.08 -35.55 -1.84
CA GLY A 246 -4.17 -34.75 -2.67
C GLY A 246 -4.80 -33.57 -3.40
N TYR A 247 -6.11 -33.33 -3.22
CA TYR A 247 -6.75 -32.07 -3.65
C TYR A 247 -6.11 -30.88 -2.92
N PHE A 248 -5.49 -29.98 -3.68
CA PHE A 248 -4.93 -28.74 -3.17
C PHE A 248 -5.93 -27.62 -3.42
N ASP A 249 -6.58 -27.11 -2.37
CA ASP A 249 -7.39 -25.91 -2.47
C ASP A 249 -6.47 -24.68 -2.41
N PRO A 250 -6.38 -23.84 -3.47
CA PRO A 250 -5.58 -22.62 -3.44
C PRO A 250 -5.88 -21.69 -2.26
N ILE A 251 -7.09 -21.72 -1.71
CA ILE A 251 -7.47 -20.97 -0.50
C ILE A 251 -6.70 -21.47 0.74
N GLN A 252 -6.36 -22.76 0.81
CA GLN A 252 -5.52 -23.31 1.88
C GLN A 252 -4.13 -22.65 1.94
N SER A 253 -3.66 -22.07 0.84
CA SER A 253 -2.42 -21.27 0.83
C SER A 253 -2.47 -20.07 1.81
N PHE A 254 -3.67 -19.66 2.22
CA PHE A 254 -3.95 -18.56 3.14
C PHE A 254 -4.63 -19.03 4.44
N GLU A 255 -4.71 -20.33 4.72
CA GLU A 255 -5.47 -20.90 5.85
C GLU A 255 -5.09 -20.26 7.21
N ASP A 256 -3.79 -20.10 7.47
CA ASP A 256 -3.30 -19.47 8.70
C ASP A 256 -3.80 -18.02 8.86
N LEU A 257 -3.88 -17.29 7.74
CA LEU A 257 -4.32 -15.89 7.71
C LEU A 257 -5.83 -15.79 7.84
N ILE A 258 -6.57 -16.72 7.25
CA ILE A 258 -8.03 -16.85 7.40
C ILE A 258 -8.37 -17.08 8.88
N LYS A 259 -7.69 -18.03 9.53
CA LYS A 259 -7.85 -18.30 10.97
C LYS A 259 -7.49 -17.09 11.84
N MET A 260 -6.47 -16.32 11.43
CA MET A 260 -6.00 -15.15 12.18
C MET A 260 -6.88 -13.91 11.98
N PHE A 261 -7.46 -13.75 10.79
CA PHE A 261 -8.21 -12.58 10.38
C PHE A 261 -9.57 -13.00 9.77
N PRO A 262 -10.62 -13.20 10.58
CA PRO A 262 -11.95 -13.55 10.07
C PRO A 262 -12.52 -12.55 9.07
N ASP A 263 -12.18 -11.25 9.19
CA ASP A 263 -12.58 -10.23 8.21
C ASP A 263 -11.98 -10.51 6.82
N PHE A 264 -10.79 -11.10 6.75
CA PHE A 264 -10.18 -11.48 5.48
C PHE A 264 -10.95 -12.62 4.81
N GLU A 265 -11.37 -13.63 5.57
CA GLU A 265 -12.26 -14.69 5.09
C GLU A 265 -13.59 -14.12 4.57
N HIS A 266 -14.17 -13.19 5.32
CA HIS A 266 -15.41 -12.53 4.92
C HIS A 266 -15.25 -11.77 3.60
N HIS A 267 -14.21 -10.95 3.46
CA HIS A 267 -13.96 -10.20 2.22
C HIS A 267 -13.62 -11.13 1.04
N LEU A 268 -12.87 -12.22 1.26
CA LEU A 268 -12.63 -13.25 0.24
C LEU A 268 -13.94 -13.88 -0.27
N THR A 269 -14.85 -14.19 0.65
CA THR A 269 -16.14 -14.81 0.33
C THR A 269 -17.04 -13.84 -0.44
N LEU A 270 -17.10 -12.58 -0.02
CA LEU A 270 -17.83 -11.53 -0.72
C LEU A 270 -17.28 -11.33 -2.15
N TRP A 271 -15.96 -11.24 -2.31
CA TRP A 271 -15.37 -11.10 -3.64
C TRP A 271 -15.63 -12.30 -4.55
N SER A 272 -15.67 -13.51 -3.98
CA SER A 272 -15.91 -14.75 -4.71
C SER A 272 -17.38 -14.88 -5.15
N SER A 273 -18.33 -14.47 -4.30
CA SER A 273 -19.77 -14.52 -4.60
C SER A 273 -20.20 -13.46 -5.62
N HIS A 274 -19.48 -12.35 -5.73
CA HIS A 274 -19.90 -11.24 -6.57
C HIS A 274 -19.47 -11.33 -8.04
N GLY A 275 -18.55 -12.22 -8.44
CA GLY A 275 -18.23 -12.54 -9.84
C GLY A 275 -17.85 -11.40 -10.82
N GLN A 276 -18.02 -10.12 -10.46
CA GLN A 276 -18.13 -8.96 -11.36
C GLN A 276 -17.91 -7.61 -10.65
N TYR A 277 -16.96 -7.49 -9.70
CA TYR A 277 -16.42 -6.15 -9.46
C TYR A 277 -15.40 -5.85 -10.57
N LEU A 278 -15.92 -5.32 -11.68
CA LEU A 278 -15.17 -4.48 -12.62
C LEU A 278 -14.31 -3.49 -11.81
N PRO A 279 -13.12 -3.12 -12.32
CA PRO A 279 -12.05 -2.58 -11.50
C PRO A 279 -12.52 -1.27 -10.88
N PHE A 280 -12.48 -1.18 -9.55
CA PHE A 280 -12.59 0.09 -8.82
C PHE A 280 -11.57 1.14 -9.33
N MET A 281 -10.53 0.69 -10.05
CA MET A 281 -9.56 1.51 -10.78
C MET A 281 -10.11 2.21 -12.05
N GLU A 282 -11.20 1.72 -12.67
CA GLU A 282 -11.83 2.40 -13.83
C GLU A 282 -12.67 3.62 -13.43
N LEU A 283 -13.17 3.65 -12.19
CA LEU A 283 -13.95 4.77 -11.65
C LEU A 283 -13.10 5.98 -11.28
N TYR A 284 -11.79 5.80 -11.10
CA TYR A 284 -10.84 6.86 -10.78
C TYR A 284 -9.73 6.97 -11.82
N ASN A 285 -10.12 7.00 -13.11
CA ASN A 285 -9.31 7.62 -14.15
C ASN A 285 -9.06 9.08 -13.75
N LEU A 286 -8.04 9.31 -12.92
CA LEU A 286 -7.37 10.59 -12.74
C LEU A 286 -6.80 10.95 -14.11
N LYS A 287 -7.57 11.75 -14.85
CA LYS A 287 -7.09 12.57 -15.97
C LYS A 287 -6.27 13.73 -15.42
#